data_AF-A0A9E2A452-F1
#
_entry.id   AF-A0A9E2A452-F1
#
_cell.length_a   1.000
_cell.length_b   1.000
_cell.length_c   1.000
_cell.angle_alpha   90.00
_cell.angle_beta   90.00
_cell.angle_gamma   90.00
#
_symmetry.space_group_name_H-M   'P 1'
#
loop_
_entity.id
_entity.type
_entity.pdbx_description
1 polymer ?
#
loop_
_entity_poly.entity_id
_entity_poly.type
_entity_poly.pdbx_seq_one_letter_code
_entity_poly.pdbx_strand_id
1 'polypeptide(L)'
;MNSAPIRSLLLCLLVSLGLLPIVATAANLERGAEVYAANCATCHGPAGWSDPDSPLVKGLGVVPADFSDALFNSREGEGEWTLVVTHGGAALGFSEVMPAFGGTLSDEDIENVLAHIKTLGGEHDYPDGALNLFLPIRTKKAFPEDEWVWKQRYTDQEGDNAWKNTLEYEFRLGQRWQGILEATHTVKGDDAEFGHFEPGFKYVLSHDKRKGSIYTVAAQVGVPLNSDEPWEFLPYLAMGKIINDEWTFQGSARLKLDLEDSDHSSAEFAGIVHWVHTPWPRSVFPGLEFIAEVPFERGTGPAKVDAVQFSVLPQVRIGISKRGHVAVNVGAEIPLNERDRYDWRAYVYLIWDFADGGFFEAW
;
A
#
# COMPACT_ATOMS: atom_id res chain seq x y z
N MET A 1 -30.31 -49.20 32.19
CA MET A 1 -31.19 -48.57 31.19
C MET A 1 -31.12 -47.07 31.47
N ASN A 2 -30.57 -46.14 30.67
CA ASN A 2 -30.13 -46.03 29.27
C ASN A 2 -29.06 -44.91 29.25
N SER A 3 -27.81 -45.16 28.85
CA SER A 3 -27.17 -44.90 27.54
C SER A 3 -26.99 -43.41 27.12
N ALA A 4 -25.73 -42.97 27.04
CA ALA A 4 -25.24 -41.84 26.23
C ALA A 4 -24.84 -42.33 24.81
N PRO A 5 -24.20 -41.56 23.87
CA PRO A 5 -24.14 -40.12 23.49
C PRO A 5 -24.33 -39.91 21.94
N ILE A 6 -24.05 -38.72 21.34
CA ILE A 6 -23.54 -38.41 19.95
C ILE A 6 -23.61 -36.88 19.72
N ARG A 7 -22.52 -36.10 19.68
CA ARG A 7 -21.56 -35.76 18.59
C ARG A 7 -22.10 -34.86 17.45
N SER A 8 -21.48 -33.67 17.38
CA SER A 8 -21.27 -32.70 16.29
C SER A 8 -21.82 -32.96 14.88
N LEU A 9 -22.45 -31.94 14.29
CA LEU A 9 -22.46 -31.73 12.83
C LEU A 9 -22.36 -30.23 12.50
N LEU A 10 -21.15 -29.80 12.12
CA LEU A 10 -20.91 -28.68 11.23
C LEU A 10 -21.44 -29.08 9.84
N LEU A 11 -22.18 -28.20 9.17
CA LEU A 11 -22.44 -28.31 7.74
C LEU A 11 -22.00 -27.00 7.07
N CYS A 12 -20.72 -26.93 6.73
CA CYS A 12 -20.19 -25.96 5.76
C CYS A 12 -20.67 -26.39 4.37
N LEU A 13 -21.50 -25.56 3.75
CA LEU A 13 -21.87 -25.71 2.34
C LEU A 13 -20.74 -25.12 1.48
N LEU A 14 -19.86 -26.00 1.00
CA LEU A 14 -18.86 -25.68 -0.01
C LEU A 14 -19.56 -25.46 -1.37
N VAL A 15 -19.72 -24.20 -1.78
CA VAL A 15 -20.00 -23.85 -3.17
C VAL A 15 -18.66 -23.94 -3.92
N SER A 16 -18.43 -25.07 -4.57
CA SER A 16 -17.32 -25.24 -5.53
C SER A 16 -17.67 -24.51 -6.83
N LEU A 17 -17.35 -23.22 -6.91
CA LEU A 17 -17.29 -22.50 -8.18
C LEU A 17 -16.00 -22.95 -8.89
N GLY A 18 -16.14 -23.76 -9.94
CA GLY A 18 -15.00 -24.17 -10.76
C GLY A 18 -14.43 -22.97 -11.51
N LEU A 19 -13.35 -22.39 -10.98
CA LEU A 19 -12.47 -21.53 -11.76
C LEU A 19 -11.69 -22.41 -12.75
N LEU A 20 -12.03 -22.30 -14.04
CA LEU A 20 -11.12 -22.71 -15.10
C LEU A 20 -9.87 -21.81 -15.01
N PRO A 21 -8.65 -22.37 -14.94
CA PRO A 21 -7.46 -21.55 -14.96
C PRO A 21 -7.34 -20.94 -16.37
N ILE A 22 -7.46 -19.61 -16.45
CA ILE A 22 -6.97 -18.87 -17.61
C ILE A 22 -5.46 -19.06 -17.59
N VAL A 23 -4.94 -19.85 -18.51
CA VAL A 23 -3.50 -19.97 -18.73
C VAL A 23 -3.08 -18.69 -19.43
N ALA A 24 -2.63 -17.69 -18.65
CA ALA A 24 -1.92 -16.55 -19.20
C ALA A 24 -0.66 -17.08 -19.91
N THR A 25 -0.54 -16.82 -21.21
CA THR A 25 0.68 -17.08 -21.96
C THR A 25 1.75 -16.14 -21.47
N ALA A 26 2.91 -16.66 -21.05
CA ALA A 26 4.02 -15.81 -20.63
C ALA A 26 4.47 -14.91 -21.80
N ALA A 27 4.77 -13.64 -21.50
CA ALA A 27 5.25 -12.67 -22.47
C ALA A 27 6.48 -13.18 -23.24
N ASN A 28 6.52 -12.87 -24.53
CA ASN A 28 7.60 -13.21 -25.45
C ASN A 28 8.69 -12.13 -25.43
N LEU A 29 9.78 -12.40 -24.70
CA LEU A 29 10.89 -11.46 -24.55
C LEU A 29 11.65 -11.16 -25.86
N GLU A 30 11.73 -12.13 -26.78
CA GLU A 30 12.39 -11.91 -28.08
C GLU A 30 11.59 -10.91 -28.91
N ARG A 31 10.26 -11.12 -28.97
CA ARG A 31 9.34 -10.17 -29.62
C ARG A 31 9.39 -8.80 -28.94
N GLY A 32 9.43 -8.77 -27.61
CA GLY A 32 9.56 -7.54 -26.82
C GLY A 32 10.82 -6.74 -27.17
N ALA A 33 11.96 -7.42 -27.33
CA ALA A 33 13.21 -6.79 -27.73
C ALA A 33 13.16 -6.20 -29.15
N GLU A 34 12.51 -6.89 -30.10
CA GLU A 34 12.28 -6.36 -31.45
C GLU A 34 11.44 -5.08 -31.42
N VAL A 35 10.33 -5.11 -30.68
CA VAL A 35 9.42 -3.95 -30.52
C VAL A 35 10.16 -2.79 -29.86
N TYR A 36 10.94 -3.06 -28.81
CA TYR A 36 11.74 -2.06 -28.11
C TYR A 36 12.76 -1.39 -29.05
N ALA A 37 13.52 -2.19 -29.79
CA ALA A 37 14.54 -1.71 -30.72
C ALA A 37 13.93 -0.84 -31.83
N ALA A 38 12.75 -1.20 -32.33
CA ALA A 38 12.08 -0.49 -33.41
C ALA A 38 11.38 0.81 -32.95
N ASN A 39 10.83 0.85 -31.74
CA ASN A 39 9.89 1.90 -31.31
C ASN A 39 10.38 2.76 -30.14
N CYS A 40 11.18 2.19 -29.23
CA CYS A 40 11.50 2.80 -27.93
C CYS A 40 12.97 3.23 -27.81
N ALA A 41 13.88 2.41 -28.33
CA ALA A 41 15.32 2.54 -28.15
C ALA A 41 15.92 3.82 -28.76
N THR A 42 15.25 4.45 -29.74
CA THR A 42 15.71 5.73 -30.30
C THR A 42 15.83 6.80 -29.22
N CYS A 43 14.82 6.91 -28.35
CA CYS A 43 14.78 7.94 -27.31
C CYS A 43 15.25 7.41 -25.95
N HIS A 44 14.93 6.16 -25.61
CA HIS A 44 15.32 5.57 -24.32
C HIS A 44 16.70 4.90 -24.35
N GLY A 45 17.30 4.75 -25.52
CA GLY A 45 18.61 4.12 -25.72
C GLY A 45 18.53 2.59 -25.78
N PRO A 46 19.43 1.92 -26.51
CA PRO A 46 19.36 0.46 -26.69
C PRO A 46 19.61 -0.34 -25.39
N ALA A 47 20.25 0.28 -24.40
CA ALA A 47 20.55 -0.34 -23.11
C ALA A 47 19.56 0.08 -22.00
N GLY A 48 18.46 0.76 -22.33
CA GLY A 48 17.50 1.27 -21.34
C GLY A 48 17.82 2.66 -20.79
N TRP A 49 18.95 3.25 -21.16
CA TRP A 49 19.33 4.60 -20.76
C TRP A 49 19.90 5.39 -21.94
N SER A 50 19.78 6.71 -21.87
CA SER A 50 20.31 7.63 -22.89
C SER A 50 21.26 8.65 -22.28
N ASP A 51 22.29 9.01 -23.04
CA ASP A 51 23.23 10.08 -22.66
C ASP A 51 22.47 11.43 -22.59
N PRO A 52 22.38 12.05 -21.39
CA PRO A 52 21.72 13.34 -21.20
C PRO A 52 22.34 14.47 -22.03
N ASP A 53 23.62 14.32 -22.42
CA ASP A 53 24.34 15.32 -23.21
C ASP A 53 24.17 15.16 -24.72
N SER A 54 23.55 14.07 -25.17
CA SER A 54 23.34 13.80 -26.59
C SER A 54 22.46 14.88 -27.25
N PRO A 55 22.72 15.23 -28.54
CA PRO A 55 21.89 16.20 -29.26
C PRO A 55 20.41 15.80 -29.33
N LEU A 56 20.13 14.50 -29.37
CA LEU A 56 18.76 13.98 -29.35
C LEU A 56 18.06 14.32 -28.04
N VAL A 57 18.63 13.93 -26.89
CA VAL A 57 18.03 14.16 -25.57
C VAL A 57 17.88 15.66 -25.29
N LYS A 58 18.89 16.47 -25.64
CA LYS A 58 18.80 17.94 -25.58
C LYS A 58 17.65 18.49 -26.43
N GLY A 59 17.40 17.89 -27.59
CA GLY A 59 16.29 18.24 -28.47
C GLY A 59 14.90 17.85 -27.92
N LEU A 60 14.80 16.79 -27.11
CA LEU A 60 13.56 16.41 -26.44
C LEU A 60 13.19 17.40 -25.32
N GLY A 61 14.17 18.13 -24.77
CA GLY A 61 13.96 19.04 -23.63
C GLY A 61 13.66 18.33 -22.30
N VAL A 62 13.73 17.00 -22.29
CA VAL A 62 13.53 16.13 -21.13
C VAL A 62 14.47 14.94 -21.25
N VAL A 63 14.98 14.45 -20.12
CA VAL A 63 15.76 13.21 -20.07
C VAL A 63 14.76 12.04 -19.97
N PRO A 64 14.74 11.10 -20.93
CA PRO A 64 13.90 9.92 -20.85
C PRO A 64 14.25 9.06 -19.64
N ALA A 65 13.26 8.29 -19.14
CA ALA A 65 13.46 7.42 -18.00
C ALA A 65 14.59 6.40 -18.25
N ASP A 66 15.42 6.19 -17.21
CA ASP A 66 16.49 5.19 -17.18
C ASP A 66 15.92 3.85 -16.72
N PHE A 67 15.64 2.97 -17.67
CA PHE A 67 15.15 1.62 -17.40
C PHE A 67 16.26 0.67 -16.90
N SER A 68 17.53 1.06 -16.98
CA SER A 68 18.65 0.27 -16.45
C SER A 68 18.88 0.47 -14.95
N ASP A 69 18.31 1.52 -14.37
CA ASP A 69 18.23 1.69 -12.92
C ASP A 69 17.25 0.64 -12.34
N ALA A 70 17.80 -0.36 -11.65
CA ALA A 70 17.06 -1.43 -11.01
C ALA A 70 16.00 -0.93 -10.01
N LEU A 71 16.26 0.15 -9.27
CA LEU A 71 15.31 0.70 -8.31
C LEU A 71 14.14 1.35 -9.05
N PHE A 72 14.40 2.20 -10.04
CA PHE A 72 13.33 2.80 -10.85
C PHE A 72 12.52 1.72 -11.58
N ASN A 73 13.20 0.77 -12.22
CA ASN A 73 12.56 -0.27 -13.02
C ASN A 73 11.66 -1.18 -12.18
N SER A 74 12.09 -1.52 -10.97
CA SER A 74 11.32 -2.40 -10.09
C SER A 74 10.16 -1.73 -9.37
N ARG A 75 10.22 -0.43 -9.10
CA ARG A 75 9.23 0.28 -8.27
C ARG A 75 7.87 0.50 -8.92
N GLU A 76 7.87 0.73 -10.21
CA GLU A 76 6.68 1.03 -10.98
C GLU A 76 6.05 -0.27 -11.49
N GLY A 77 4.73 -0.42 -11.39
CA GLY A 77 4.03 -1.57 -11.93
C GLY A 77 4.01 -1.56 -13.47
N GLU A 78 3.86 -2.74 -14.08
CA GLU A 78 3.60 -2.82 -15.53
C GLU A 78 2.25 -2.20 -15.91
N GLY A 79 1.29 -2.12 -14.97
CA GLY A 79 -0.02 -1.51 -15.22
C GLY A 79 0.09 -0.03 -15.56
N GLU A 80 0.85 0.73 -14.77
CA GLU A 80 1.12 2.15 -15.00
C GLU A 80 1.89 2.35 -16.31
N TRP A 81 2.91 1.53 -16.57
CA TRP A 81 3.66 1.60 -17.82
C TRP A 81 2.84 1.23 -19.05
N THR A 82 1.86 0.33 -18.91
CA THR A 82 0.89 0.02 -19.97
C THR A 82 0.11 1.27 -20.36
N LEU A 83 -0.35 2.07 -19.39
CA LEU A 83 -1.04 3.33 -19.68
C LEU A 83 -0.13 4.32 -20.40
N VAL A 84 1.13 4.43 -19.99
CA VAL A 84 2.11 5.34 -20.62
C VAL A 84 2.41 4.92 -22.06
N VAL A 85 2.67 3.63 -22.32
CA VAL A 85 2.95 3.15 -23.69
C VAL A 85 1.70 3.28 -24.56
N THR A 86 0.53 2.92 -24.04
CA THR A 86 -0.72 2.93 -24.80
C THR A 86 -1.18 4.35 -25.15
N HIS A 87 -1.12 5.28 -24.18
CA HIS A 87 -1.72 6.60 -24.29
C HIS A 87 -0.71 7.76 -24.36
N GLY A 88 0.58 7.46 -24.30
CA GLY A 88 1.67 8.45 -24.30
C GLY A 88 1.94 9.04 -22.91
N GLY A 89 3.06 9.76 -22.79
CA GLY A 89 3.53 10.30 -21.51
C GLY A 89 2.51 11.24 -20.84
N ALA A 90 1.82 12.06 -21.64
CA ALA A 90 0.84 13.03 -21.15
C ALA A 90 -0.32 12.41 -20.34
N ALA A 91 -0.65 11.14 -20.59
CA ALA A 91 -1.73 10.42 -19.94
C ALA A 91 -1.53 10.32 -18.41
N LEU A 92 -0.28 10.13 -17.97
CA LEU A 92 0.10 10.15 -16.56
C LEU A 92 0.88 11.43 -16.20
N GLY A 93 0.80 12.49 -16.99
CA GLY A 93 1.48 13.76 -16.70
C GLY A 93 3.01 13.67 -16.76
N PHE A 94 3.54 12.77 -17.59
CA PHE A 94 4.91 12.84 -18.12
C PHE A 94 4.97 13.74 -19.37
N SER A 95 6.14 13.83 -20.01
CA SER A 95 6.35 14.66 -21.20
C SER A 95 5.44 14.26 -22.36
N GLU A 96 4.86 15.27 -23.03
CA GLU A 96 4.08 15.10 -24.27
C GLU A 96 4.93 14.61 -25.45
N VAL A 97 6.26 14.69 -25.33
CA VAL A 97 7.21 14.18 -26.33
C VAL A 97 7.17 12.65 -26.40
N MET A 98 6.77 11.95 -25.34
CA MET A 98 6.57 10.51 -25.37
C MET A 98 5.24 10.18 -26.07
N PRO A 99 5.27 9.59 -27.29
CA PRO A 99 4.07 9.39 -28.09
C PRO A 99 3.23 8.22 -27.57
N ALA A 100 1.96 8.18 -27.97
CA ALA A 100 1.06 7.07 -27.74
C ALA A 100 1.27 5.96 -28.78
N PHE A 101 1.37 4.71 -28.34
CA PHE A 101 1.57 3.55 -29.21
C PHE A 101 0.34 2.65 -29.35
N GLY A 102 -0.74 2.87 -28.60
CA GLY A 102 -1.94 2.01 -28.64
C GLY A 102 -2.67 1.95 -29.99
N GLY A 103 -2.38 2.87 -30.91
CA GLY A 103 -2.89 2.82 -32.28
C GLY A 103 -1.96 2.11 -33.28
N THR A 104 -0.77 1.70 -32.87
CA THR A 104 0.29 1.12 -33.73
C THR A 104 0.75 -0.25 -33.25
N LEU A 105 0.78 -0.49 -31.94
CA LEU A 105 1.12 -1.78 -31.34
C LEU A 105 -0.16 -2.49 -30.88
N SER A 106 -0.18 -3.82 -30.96
CA SER A 106 -1.22 -4.64 -30.33
C SER A 106 -1.01 -4.70 -28.81
N ASP A 107 -2.05 -5.05 -28.06
CA ASP A 107 -1.94 -5.26 -26.61
C ASP A 107 -0.86 -6.30 -26.25
N GLU A 108 -0.75 -7.37 -27.06
CA GLU A 108 0.29 -8.40 -26.90
C GLU A 108 1.70 -7.84 -27.15
N ASP A 109 1.89 -6.97 -28.15
CA ASP A 109 3.18 -6.32 -28.39
C ASP A 109 3.54 -5.32 -27.28
N ILE A 110 2.53 -4.66 -26.67
CA ILE A 110 2.72 -3.81 -25.49
C ILE A 110 3.14 -4.65 -24.27
N GLU A 111 2.47 -5.77 -24.01
CA GLU A 111 2.86 -6.68 -22.94
C GLU A 111 4.30 -7.21 -23.15
N ASN A 112 4.62 -7.65 -24.36
CA ASN A 112 5.94 -8.16 -24.72
C ASN A 112 7.04 -7.10 -24.52
N VAL A 113 6.82 -5.86 -24.97
CA VAL A 113 7.84 -4.80 -24.82
C VAL A 113 8.02 -4.39 -23.36
N LEU A 114 6.96 -4.35 -22.55
CA LEU A 114 7.07 -4.06 -21.12
C LEU A 114 7.84 -5.16 -20.38
N ALA A 115 7.55 -6.43 -20.68
CA ALA A 115 8.30 -7.55 -20.14
C ALA A 115 9.80 -7.47 -20.50
N HIS A 116 10.15 -7.06 -21.73
CA HIS A 116 11.53 -6.79 -22.11
C HIS A 116 12.13 -5.61 -21.34
N ILE A 117 11.42 -4.49 -21.21
CA ILE A 117 11.89 -3.31 -20.45
C ILE A 117 12.20 -3.69 -19.00
N LYS A 118 11.39 -4.55 -18.37
CA LYS A 118 11.67 -5.06 -17.02
C LYS A 118 13.00 -5.81 -16.91
N THR A 119 13.49 -6.43 -17.98
CA THR A 119 14.80 -7.10 -17.98
C THR A 119 15.99 -6.13 -17.98
N LEU A 120 15.78 -4.88 -18.41
CA LEU A 120 16.85 -3.89 -18.53
C LEU A 120 17.40 -3.44 -17.17
N GLY A 121 16.60 -3.52 -16.10
CA GLY A 121 17.03 -3.24 -14.73
C GLY A 121 18.04 -4.26 -14.16
N GLY A 122 18.30 -5.35 -14.88
CA GLY A 122 19.27 -6.37 -14.47
C GLY A 122 18.78 -7.26 -13.32
N GLU A 123 19.70 -8.10 -12.79
CA GLU A 123 19.39 -8.98 -11.67
C GLU A 123 19.35 -8.19 -10.35
N HIS A 124 18.21 -8.22 -9.67
CA HIS A 124 18.00 -7.56 -8.39
C HIS A 124 16.91 -8.26 -7.57
N ASP A 125 16.78 -7.88 -6.31
CA ASP A 125 15.79 -8.42 -5.36
C ASP A 125 14.86 -7.32 -4.80
N TYR A 126 14.74 -6.19 -5.51
CA TYR A 126 13.68 -5.21 -5.25
C TYR A 126 12.29 -5.84 -5.48
N PRO A 127 11.31 -5.57 -4.60
CA PRO A 127 9.92 -5.92 -4.85
C PRO A 127 9.36 -5.18 -6.07
N ASP A 128 8.65 -5.92 -6.92
CA ASP A 128 8.00 -5.37 -8.12
C ASP A 128 6.81 -4.46 -7.75
N GLY A 129 6.72 -3.31 -8.41
CA GLY A 129 5.73 -2.26 -8.22
C GLY A 129 4.28 -2.71 -8.38
N ALA A 130 4.02 -3.80 -9.10
CA ALA A 130 2.69 -4.41 -9.14
C ALA A 130 2.19 -4.84 -7.74
N LEU A 131 3.10 -5.06 -6.79
CA LEU A 131 2.80 -5.39 -5.39
C LEU A 131 2.60 -4.14 -4.51
N ASN A 132 2.75 -2.93 -5.05
CA ASN A 132 2.47 -1.65 -4.39
C ASN A 132 0.96 -1.38 -4.32
N LEU A 133 0.27 -2.11 -3.44
CA LEU A 133 -1.17 -1.97 -3.24
C LEU A 133 -1.49 -0.65 -2.54
N PHE A 134 -2.74 -0.17 -2.61
CA PHE A 134 -3.11 1.10 -1.96
C PHE A 134 -2.88 1.11 -0.45
N LEU A 135 -2.34 2.21 0.10
CA LEU A 135 -2.17 2.39 1.55
C LEU A 135 -3.51 2.27 2.29
N PRO A 136 -3.67 1.33 3.24
CA PRO A 136 -4.87 1.26 4.08
C PRO A 136 -4.84 2.29 5.23
N ILE A 137 -6.00 2.57 5.84
CA ILE A 137 -6.09 3.45 7.01
C ILE A 137 -5.55 2.78 8.29
N ARG A 138 -5.92 1.52 8.59
CA ARG A 138 -5.48 0.80 9.81
C ARG A 138 -4.44 -0.29 9.55
N THR A 139 -4.63 -1.06 8.48
CA THR A 139 -3.79 -2.19 8.07
C THR A 139 -2.43 -1.67 7.65
N LYS A 140 -1.36 -2.24 8.20
CA LYS A 140 0.01 -1.86 7.83
C LYS A 140 0.32 -2.37 6.42
N LYS A 141 0.86 -1.50 5.58
CA LYS A 141 1.23 -1.79 4.19
C LYS A 141 2.52 -2.62 4.14
N ALA A 142 2.50 -3.67 3.34
CA ALA A 142 3.65 -4.57 3.19
C ALA A 142 4.69 -4.05 2.20
N PHE A 143 4.29 -3.30 1.17
CA PHE A 143 5.24 -2.80 0.19
C PHE A 143 6.18 -1.75 0.82
N PRO A 144 7.48 -1.73 0.44
CA PRO A 144 8.39 -0.71 0.93
C PRO A 144 8.20 0.60 0.15
N GLU A 145 8.08 1.72 0.84
CA GLU A 145 7.70 3.00 0.26
C GLU A 145 8.79 4.06 0.32
N ASP A 146 8.60 5.09 -0.50
CA ASP A 146 9.26 6.39 -0.35
C ASP A 146 8.17 7.46 -0.39
N GLU A 147 7.52 7.68 0.74
CA GLU A 147 6.33 8.51 0.82
C GLU A 147 6.29 9.38 2.07
N TRP A 148 5.58 10.50 1.93
CA TRP A 148 5.02 11.23 3.06
C TRP A 148 3.55 10.88 3.20
N VAL A 149 3.12 10.61 4.42
CA VAL A 149 1.70 10.45 4.73
C VAL A 149 1.32 11.36 5.88
N TRP A 150 0.35 12.22 5.64
CA TRP A 150 -0.35 12.94 6.71
C TRP A 150 -1.70 12.27 6.94
N LYS A 151 -1.92 11.75 8.14
CA LYS A 151 -3.18 11.11 8.55
C LYS A 151 -3.83 11.94 9.64
N GLN A 152 -5.13 12.15 9.54
CA GLN A 152 -5.96 12.78 10.54
C GLN A 152 -7.09 11.85 10.94
N ARG A 153 -7.31 11.72 12.25
CA ARG A 153 -8.39 10.96 12.85
C ARG A 153 -9.20 11.85 13.77
N TYR A 154 -10.49 11.95 13.50
CA TYR A 154 -11.47 12.47 14.46
C TYR A 154 -12.10 11.30 15.22
N THR A 155 -12.17 11.41 16.54
CA THR A 155 -12.86 10.44 17.40
C THR A 155 -14.03 11.13 18.08
N ASP A 156 -15.23 10.60 17.85
CA ASP A 156 -16.46 11.06 18.48
C ASP A 156 -16.75 10.19 19.71
N GLN A 157 -16.77 10.82 20.87
CA GLN A 157 -17.04 10.19 22.15
C GLN A 157 -17.69 11.21 23.07
N GLU A 158 -18.79 10.85 23.74
CA GLU A 158 -19.59 11.78 24.53
C GLU A 158 -18.74 12.52 25.58
N GLY A 159 -18.55 13.83 25.37
CA GLY A 159 -17.75 14.70 26.24
C GLY A 159 -16.23 14.63 26.05
N ASP A 160 -15.73 13.84 25.09
CA ASP A 160 -14.30 13.47 24.98
C ASP A 160 -13.75 13.50 23.54
N ASN A 161 -14.34 14.31 22.66
CA ASN A 161 -13.95 14.38 21.25
C ASN A 161 -12.47 14.77 21.06
N ALA A 162 -11.78 14.06 20.17
CA ALA A 162 -10.35 14.26 19.94
C ALA A 162 -9.96 14.22 18.46
N TRP A 163 -8.98 15.04 18.09
CA TRP A 163 -8.33 15.07 16.79
C TRP A 163 -6.90 14.57 16.92
N LYS A 164 -6.58 13.42 16.33
CA LYS A 164 -5.20 12.91 16.23
C LYS A 164 -4.66 13.18 14.84
N ASN A 165 -3.50 13.80 14.75
CA ASN A 165 -2.73 13.98 13.53
C ASN A 165 -1.48 13.13 13.61
N THR A 166 -1.17 12.43 12.53
CA THR A 166 0.02 11.61 12.37
C THR A 166 0.73 12.07 11.10
N LEU A 167 2.03 12.33 11.21
CA LEU A 167 2.90 12.55 10.07
C LEU A 167 3.89 11.40 9.98
N GLU A 168 3.93 10.74 8.83
CA GLU A 168 4.75 9.57 8.56
C GLU A 168 5.67 9.86 7.38
N TYR A 169 6.95 9.52 7.53
CA TYR A 169 7.96 9.55 6.49
C TYR A 169 8.57 8.16 6.35
N GLU A 170 8.36 7.55 5.20
CA GLU A 170 8.91 6.25 4.84
C GLU A 170 9.96 6.44 3.75
N PHE A 171 11.08 5.71 3.85
CA PHE A 171 12.14 5.76 2.84
C PHE A 171 12.84 4.42 2.68
N ARG A 172 13.15 4.03 1.45
CA ARG A 172 13.83 2.76 1.16
C ARG A 172 15.30 2.79 1.51
N LEU A 173 15.80 1.62 1.92
CA LEU A 173 17.19 1.35 2.25
C LEU A 173 17.66 0.08 1.52
N GLY A 174 18.25 0.25 0.34
CA GLY A 174 18.62 -0.89 -0.50
C GLY A 174 17.40 -1.68 -0.98
N GLN A 175 17.58 -2.99 -1.22
CA GLN A 175 16.58 -3.78 -1.97
C GLN A 175 15.35 -4.20 -1.15
N ARG A 176 15.49 -4.37 0.16
CA ARG A 176 14.46 -4.98 1.01
C ARG A 176 14.15 -4.22 2.30
N TRP A 177 14.94 -3.22 2.67
CA TRP A 177 14.73 -2.48 3.89
C TRP A 177 14.02 -1.16 3.62
N GLN A 178 13.29 -0.69 4.61
CA GLN A 178 12.66 0.62 4.63
C GLN A 178 12.78 1.19 6.05
N GLY A 179 13.15 2.46 6.17
CA GLY A 179 13.00 3.23 7.39
C GLY A 179 11.58 3.78 7.54
N ILE A 180 11.13 3.96 8.77
CA ILE A 180 9.85 4.58 9.11
C ILE A 180 10.13 5.63 10.18
N LEU A 181 9.66 6.85 9.99
CA LEU A 181 9.62 7.88 11.02
C LEU A 181 8.18 8.38 11.14
N GLU A 182 7.54 8.15 12.28
CA GLU A 182 6.17 8.63 12.55
C GLU A 182 6.19 9.63 13.71
N ALA A 183 5.37 10.68 13.63
CA ALA A 183 5.18 11.64 14.72
C ALA A 183 3.70 11.92 14.90
N THR A 184 3.24 11.99 16.15
CA THR A 184 1.82 12.15 16.47
C THR A 184 1.54 13.39 17.31
N HIS A 185 0.40 14.03 17.05
CA HIS A 185 -0.08 15.21 17.76
C HIS A 185 -1.59 15.13 17.95
N THR A 186 -2.05 15.22 19.20
CA THR A 186 -3.47 15.08 19.57
C THR A 186 -3.99 16.40 20.12
N VAL A 187 -5.19 16.77 19.71
CA VAL A 187 -5.93 17.94 20.21
C VAL A 187 -7.25 17.46 20.79
N LYS A 188 -7.53 17.84 22.04
CA LYS A 188 -8.71 17.43 22.78
C LYS A 188 -9.20 18.60 23.63
N GLY A 189 -10.35 19.19 23.26
CA GLY A 189 -10.80 20.45 23.85
C GLY A 189 -9.77 21.56 23.62
N ASP A 190 -9.27 22.16 24.70
CA ASP A 190 -8.23 23.21 24.67
C ASP A 190 -6.80 22.64 24.81
N ASP A 191 -6.66 21.33 25.07
CA ASP A 191 -5.38 20.68 25.28
C ASP A 191 -4.82 20.16 23.94
N ALA A 192 -3.54 20.44 23.68
CA ALA A 192 -2.83 20.03 22.47
C ALA A 192 -1.45 19.51 22.83
N GLU A 193 -1.18 18.24 22.50
CA GLU A 193 0.00 17.54 22.98
C GLU A 193 0.60 16.67 21.87
N PHE A 194 1.94 16.61 21.84
CA PHE A 194 2.66 15.63 21.04
C PHE A 194 2.64 14.30 21.76
N GLY A 195 2.24 13.23 21.08
CA GLY A 195 2.22 11.87 21.63
C GLY A 195 3.61 11.24 21.54
N HIS A 196 3.82 10.43 20.50
CA HIS A 196 5.09 9.74 20.24
C HIS A 196 5.79 10.23 18.98
N PHE A 197 7.13 10.08 19.00
CA PHE A 197 7.95 9.93 17.81
C PHE A 197 8.33 8.45 17.67
N GLU A 198 7.97 7.81 16.56
CA GLU A 198 8.07 6.36 16.38
C GLU A 198 9.03 5.98 15.23
N PRO A 199 10.36 6.05 15.44
CA PRO A 199 11.31 5.51 14.48
C PRO A 199 11.18 3.98 14.40
N GLY A 200 11.34 3.44 13.20
CA GLY A 200 11.29 2.01 12.96
C GLY A 200 11.90 1.56 11.65
N PHE A 201 11.83 0.25 11.44
CA PHE A 201 12.31 -0.40 10.23
C PHE A 201 11.31 -1.46 9.77
N LYS A 202 11.23 -1.63 8.44
CA LYS A 202 10.45 -2.68 7.76
C LYS A 202 11.40 -3.46 6.85
N TYR A 203 11.24 -4.77 6.82
CA TYR A 203 12.03 -5.68 5.98
C TYR A 203 11.11 -6.61 5.18
N VAL A 204 11.38 -6.70 3.88
CA VAL A 204 10.67 -7.61 2.98
C VAL A 204 11.19 -9.04 3.13
N LEU A 205 10.37 -9.89 3.75
CA LEU A 205 10.68 -11.31 3.96
C LEU A 205 10.62 -12.08 2.65
N SER A 206 9.57 -11.85 1.87
CA SER A 206 9.32 -12.55 0.60
C SER A 206 8.41 -11.73 -0.29
N HIS A 207 8.69 -11.75 -1.59
CA HIS A 207 7.86 -11.16 -2.63
C HIS A 207 7.87 -12.07 -3.86
N ASP A 208 6.72 -12.21 -4.52
CA ASP A 208 6.55 -13.04 -5.70
C ASP A 208 5.45 -12.44 -6.57
N LYS A 209 5.85 -11.76 -7.65
CA LYS A 209 4.96 -11.12 -8.62
C LYS A 209 3.98 -12.11 -9.24
N ARG A 210 4.43 -13.33 -9.60
CA ARG A 210 3.58 -14.34 -10.23
C ARG A 210 2.50 -14.85 -9.30
N LYS A 211 2.81 -14.95 -8.00
CA LYS A 211 1.81 -15.23 -6.97
C LYS A 211 1.06 -13.98 -6.53
N GLY A 212 1.43 -12.80 -6.99
CA GLY A 212 0.86 -11.52 -6.57
C GLY A 212 0.94 -11.31 -5.06
N SER A 213 2.01 -11.74 -4.39
CA SER A 213 2.09 -11.71 -2.92
C SER A 213 3.39 -11.10 -2.40
N ILE A 214 3.29 -10.33 -1.33
CA ILE A 214 4.40 -9.75 -0.57
C ILE A 214 4.17 -9.91 0.94
N TYR A 215 5.24 -10.18 1.68
CA TYR A 215 5.24 -10.38 3.13
C TYR A 215 6.39 -9.63 3.78
N THR A 216 6.11 -8.96 4.90
CA THR A 216 7.09 -8.17 5.63
C THR A 216 7.01 -8.35 7.13
N VAL A 217 8.12 -8.03 7.79
CA VAL A 217 8.21 -7.84 9.23
C VAL A 217 8.74 -6.45 9.49
N ALA A 218 8.26 -5.81 10.55
CA ALA A 218 8.69 -4.48 10.94
C ALA A 218 8.60 -4.31 12.45
N ALA A 219 9.27 -3.27 12.94
CA ALA A 219 9.13 -2.80 14.30
C ALA A 219 9.35 -1.28 14.37
N GLN A 220 8.54 -0.60 15.17
CA GLN A 220 8.72 0.80 15.55
C GLN A 220 8.89 0.87 17.08
N VAL A 221 9.60 1.89 17.56
CA VAL A 221 9.72 2.20 18.99
C VAL A 221 9.04 3.53 19.23
N GLY A 222 7.97 3.57 20.03
CA GLY A 222 7.32 4.81 20.39
C GLY A 222 8.11 5.53 21.48
N VAL A 223 8.83 6.59 21.09
CA VAL A 223 9.53 7.49 22.00
C VAL A 223 8.54 8.56 22.46
N PRO A 224 8.21 8.65 23.76
CA PRO A 224 7.26 9.62 24.24
C PRO A 224 7.82 11.05 24.11
N LEU A 225 6.99 11.97 23.61
CA LEU A 225 7.32 13.40 23.45
C LEU A 225 6.73 14.27 24.56
N ASN A 226 5.92 13.69 25.43
CA ASN A 226 5.39 14.31 26.65
C ASN A 226 5.59 13.36 27.85
N SER A 227 5.30 13.82 29.07
CA SER A 227 5.54 13.04 30.31
C SER A 227 4.50 11.98 30.62
N ASP A 228 3.37 12.02 29.94
CA ASP A 228 2.17 11.25 30.27
C ASP A 228 2.02 10.05 29.31
N GLU A 229 2.82 10.00 28.26
CA GLU A 229 2.89 8.91 27.30
C GLU A 229 3.98 7.89 27.68
N PRO A 230 3.68 6.59 27.63
CA PRO A 230 4.65 5.54 27.93
C PRO A 230 5.58 5.28 26.75
N TRP A 231 6.71 4.63 27.00
CA TRP A 231 7.48 3.99 25.94
C TRP A 231 6.71 2.83 25.31
N GLU A 232 6.69 2.75 23.97
CA GLU A 232 6.03 1.67 23.24
C GLU A 232 7.00 0.85 22.37
N PHE A 233 6.70 -0.43 22.19
CA PHE A 233 7.30 -1.27 21.17
C PHE A 233 6.23 -1.88 20.26
N LEU A 234 6.35 -1.61 18.96
CA LEU A 234 5.31 -1.86 17.97
C LEU A 234 5.78 -2.82 16.86
N PRO A 235 6.01 -4.11 17.16
CA PRO A 235 6.35 -5.08 16.12
C PRO A 235 5.10 -5.47 15.32
N TYR A 236 5.26 -5.63 14.01
CA TYR A 236 4.18 -6.09 13.15
C TYR A 236 4.64 -6.96 11.99
N LEU A 237 3.71 -7.78 11.52
CA LEU A 237 3.77 -8.47 10.24
C LEU A 237 2.74 -7.84 9.31
N ALA A 238 3.09 -7.68 8.04
CA ALA A 238 2.16 -7.20 7.01
C ALA A 238 2.25 -8.05 5.75
N MET A 239 1.13 -8.17 5.05
CA MET A 239 1.03 -8.88 3.79
C MET A 239 0.19 -8.13 2.76
N GLY A 240 0.53 -8.33 1.49
CA GLY A 240 -0.25 -7.87 0.34
C GLY A 240 -0.51 -9.01 -0.62
N LYS A 241 -1.70 -9.02 -1.23
CA LYS A 241 -2.13 -10.04 -2.18
C LYS A 241 -2.99 -9.44 -3.29
N ILE A 242 -2.55 -9.61 -4.53
CA ILE A 242 -3.41 -9.46 -5.71
C ILE A 242 -4.26 -10.73 -5.80
N ILE A 243 -5.59 -10.59 -5.74
CA ILE A 243 -6.52 -11.72 -5.85
C ILE A 243 -6.81 -11.98 -7.33
N ASN A 244 -7.09 -10.91 -8.07
CA ASN A 244 -7.29 -10.85 -9.52
C ASN A 244 -7.14 -9.40 -9.98
N ASP A 245 -7.43 -9.12 -11.25
CA ASP A 245 -7.26 -7.79 -11.87
C ASP A 245 -8.12 -6.69 -11.24
N GLU A 246 -9.18 -7.04 -10.52
CA GLU A 246 -10.10 -6.08 -9.90
C GLU A 246 -10.05 -6.07 -8.37
N TRP A 247 -9.45 -7.07 -7.73
CA TRP A 247 -9.52 -7.25 -6.28
C TRP A 247 -8.16 -7.48 -5.66
N THR A 248 -7.88 -6.71 -4.62
CA THR A 248 -6.66 -6.84 -3.83
C THR A 248 -7.02 -7.03 -2.36
N PHE A 249 -6.13 -7.68 -1.63
CA PHE A 249 -6.22 -7.89 -0.19
C PHE A 249 -4.92 -7.50 0.49
N GLN A 250 -5.03 -6.83 1.63
CA GLN A 250 -3.91 -6.59 2.54
C GLN A 250 -4.32 -7.00 3.95
N GLY A 251 -3.34 -7.44 4.73
CA GLY A 251 -3.56 -7.82 6.12
C GLY A 251 -2.33 -7.58 6.97
N SER A 252 -2.53 -7.26 8.24
CA SER A 252 -1.45 -7.06 9.20
C SER A 252 -1.79 -7.57 10.59
N ALA A 253 -0.77 -8.03 11.30
CA ALA A 253 -0.84 -8.38 12.72
C ALA A 253 0.21 -7.55 13.46
N ARG A 254 -0.23 -6.71 14.40
CA ARG A 254 0.61 -5.79 15.16
C ARG A 254 0.44 -6.04 16.65
N LEU A 255 1.54 -6.02 17.40
CA LEU A 255 1.48 -5.88 18.85
C LEU A 255 1.69 -4.41 19.21
N LYS A 256 0.86 -3.90 20.12
CA LYS A 256 1.04 -2.59 20.75
C LYS A 256 1.49 -2.88 22.18
N LEU A 257 2.78 -2.79 22.43
CA LEU A 257 3.36 -3.15 23.72
C LEU A 257 3.74 -1.86 24.44
N ASP A 258 3.00 -1.56 25.51
CA ASP A 258 3.38 -0.56 26.48
C ASP A 258 4.49 -1.16 27.36
N LEU A 259 5.63 -0.47 27.45
CA LEU A 259 6.82 -0.94 28.15
C LEU A 259 6.86 -0.53 29.63
N GLU A 260 5.90 0.28 30.08
CA GLU A 260 5.76 0.75 31.46
C GLU A 260 4.59 0.07 32.17
N ASP A 261 3.45 -0.07 31.48
CA ASP A 261 2.27 -0.77 31.98
C ASP A 261 1.70 -1.76 30.94
N SER A 262 1.93 -3.04 31.17
CA SER A 262 1.46 -4.09 30.27
C SER A 262 -0.07 -4.16 30.12
N ASP A 263 -0.83 -3.55 31.03
CA ASP A 263 -2.29 -3.57 31.00
C ASP A 263 -2.85 -2.74 29.83
N HIS A 264 -2.07 -1.78 29.32
CA HIS A 264 -2.40 -1.00 28.11
C HIS A 264 -1.98 -1.69 26.80
N SER A 265 -1.36 -2.86 26.87
CA SER A 265 -0.92 -3.59 25.67
C SER A 265 -2.07 -4.29 24.94
N SER A 266 -1.97 -4.39 23.62
CA SER A 266 -2.95 -5.09 22.78
C SER A 266 -2.33 -5.78 21.57
N ALA A 267 -3.07 -6.73 20.98
CA ALA A 267 -2.79 -7.28 19.66
C ALA A 267 -3.85 -6.83 18.66
N GLU A 268 -3.44 -6.22 17.57
CA GLU A 268 -4.31 -5.75 16.50
C GLU A 268 -4.13 -6.60 15.25
N PHE A 269 -5.24 -7.12 14.73
CA PHE A 269 -5.32 -7.79 13.44
C PHE A 269 -6.22 -6.94 12.55
N ALA A 270 -5.71 -6.54 11.39
CA ALA A 270 -6.46 -5.74 10.44
C ALA A 270 -6.33 -6.35 9.05
N GLY A 271 -7.38 -6.20 8.24
CA GLY A 271 -7.31 -6.56 6.84
C GLY A 271 -8.32 -5.78 6.00
N ILE A 272 -7.96 -5.52 4.75
CA ILE A 272 -8.76 -4.77 3.81
C ILE A 272 -8.84 -5.47 2.47
N VAL A 273 -10.00 -5.38 1.84
CA VAL A 273 -10.18 -5.62 0.40
C VAL A 273 -10.41 -4.29 -0.33
N HIS A 274 -9.76 -4.09 -1.47
CA HIS A 274 -10.03 -2.97 -2.38
C HIS A 274 -10.58 -3.47 -3.72
N TRP A 275 -11.53 -2.72 -4.27
CA TRP A 275 -12.00 -2.90 -5.65
C TRP A 275 -11.28 -1.92 -6.59
N VAL A 276 -10.39 -2.47 -7.41
CA VAL A 276 -9.57 -1.78 -8.40
C VAL A 276 -10.22 -1.92 -9.77
N HIS A 277 -11.37 -1.26 -9.96
CA HIS A 277 -12.20 -1.39 -11.18
C HIS A 277 -11.58 -0.78 -12.45
N THR A 278 -10.45 -0.09 -12.31
CA THR A 278 -9.81 0.61 -13.42
C THR A 278 -8.31 0.77 -13.15
N PRO A 279 -7.44 0.69 -14.18
CA PRO A 279 -6.01 0.94 -14.01
C PRO A 279 -5.66 2.42 -13.84
N TRP A 280 -6.60 3.34 -14.14
CA TRP A 280 -6.32 4.78 -14.14
C TRP A 280 -6.10 5.30 -12.71
N PRO A 281 -4.88 5.76 -12.34
CA PRO A 281 -4.56 6.09 -10.95
C PRO A 281 -5.39 7.25 -10.39
N ARG A 282 -5.78 8.20 -11.25
CA ARG A 282 -6.67 9.33 -10.93
C ARG A 282 -8.15 8.93 -10.93
N SER A 283 -8.46 7.89 -10.17
CA SER A 283 -9.82 7.36 -10.02
C SER A 283 -10.19 7.20 -8.55
N VAL A 284 -11.42 6.74 -8.32
CA VAL A 284 -11.97 6.49 -6.99
C VAL A 284 -12.00 4.99 -6.75
N PHE A 285 -11.38 4.55 -5.66
CA PHE A 285 -11.18 3.15 -5.32
C PHE A 285 -11.76 2.85 -3.94
N PRO A 286 -12.92 2.18 -3.86
CA PRO A 286 -13.51 1.82 -2.59
C PRO A 286 -12.77 0.63 -1.96
N GLY A 287 -12.72 0.64 -0.64
CA GLY A 287 -12.19 -0.44 0.17
C GLY A 287 -13.05 -0.70 1.41
N LEU A 288 -13.01 -1.95 1.88
CA LEU A 288 -13.67 -2.35 3.12
C LEU A 288 -12.64 -3.00 4.02
N GLU A 289 -12.37 -2.34 5.15
CA GLU A 289 -11.41 -2.78 6.15
C GLU A 289 -12.11 -3.33 7.39
N PHE A 290 -11.54 -4.38 7.96
CA PHE A 290 -12.00 -5.02 9.18
C PHE A 290 -10.85 -5.06 10.18
N ILE A 291 -11.15 -4.73 11.43
CA ILE A 291 -10.18 -4.67 12.51
C ILE A 291 -10.67 -5.53 13.68
N ALA A 292 -9.76 -6.30 14.25
CA ALA A 292 -9.93 -7.05 15.48
C ALA A 292 -8.79 -6.69 16.43
N GLU A 293 -9.11 -6.06 17.56
CA GLU A 293 -8.15 -5.66 18.58
C GLU A 293 -8.39 -6.47 19.86
N VAL A 294 -7.33 -7.06 20.39
CA VAL A 294 -7.36 -7.95 21.55
C VAL A 294 -6.55 -7.29 22.66
N PRO A 295 -7.20 -6.60 23.62
CA PRO A 295 -6.50 -6.06 24.79
C PRO A 295 -5.96 -7.21 25.65
N PHE A 296 -4.75 -7.03 26.20
CA PHE A 296 -4.10 -8.06 27.02
C PHE A 296 -4.70 -8.13 28.42
N GLU A 297 -5.08 -7.00 29.01
CA GLU A 297 -5.76 -7.02 30.30
C GLU A 297 -7.26 -7.28 30.18
N ARG A 298 -7.65 -8.48 30.63
CA ARG A 298 -9.04 -8.89 30.83
C ARG A 298 -9.32 -8.96 32.34
N GLY A 299 -9.23 -7.84 33.05
CA GLY A 299 -9.67 -7.68 34.45
C GLY A 299 -10.94 -8.45 34.85
N THR A 300 -11.25 -8.50 36.14
CA THR A 300 -12.19 -9.50 36.70
C THR A 300 -13.65 -9.03 36.82
N GLY A 301 -14.63 -9.83 36.38
CA GLY A 301 -16.05 -9.65 36.73
C GLY A 301 -17.07 -10.15 35.68
N PRO A 302 -18.36 -10.29 36.05
CA PRO A 302 -19.43 -10.78 35.16
C PRO A 302 -19.90 -9.79 34.09
N ALA A 303 -19.32 -8.58 34.06
CA ALA A 303 -19.59 -7.52 33.10
C ALA A 303 -18.37 -7.17 32.21
N LYS A 304 -17.33 -8.00 32.16
CA LYS A 304 -16.26 -7.81 31.18
C LYS A 304 -16.76 -8.19 29.78
N VAL A 305 -17.11 -7.11 29.09
CA VAL A 305 -17.34 -6.92 27.66
C VAL A 305 -16.24 -7.63 26.84
N ASP A 306 -16.63 -8.10 25.66
CA ASP A 306 -16.02 -9.11 24.77
C ASP A 306 -14.48 -9.29 24.77
N ALA A 307 -14.03 -10.53 24.55
CA ALA A 307 -12.61 -10.88 24.48
C ALA A 307 -11.84 -10.23 23.31
N VAL A 308 -12.55 -9.65 22.32
CA VAL A 308 -12.01 -9.06 21.09
C VAL A 308 -12.89 -7.88 20.68
N GLN A 309 -12.28 -6.74 20.42
CA GLN A 309 -12.90 -5.51 19.92
C GLN A 309 -12.92 -5.52 18.40
N PHE A 310 -14.09 -5.51 17.79
CA PHE A 310 -14.25 -5.55 16.35
C PHE A 310 -14.74 -4.20 15.81
N SER A 311 -14.17 -3.78 14.68
CA SER A 311 -14.69 -2.64 13.92
C SER A 311 -14.64 -2.90 12.43
N VAL A 312 -15.50 -2.17 11.71
CA VAL A 312 -15.50 -2.12 10.25
C VAL A 312 -15.21 -0.68 9.81
N LEU A 313 -14.45 -0.54 8.72
CA LEU A 313 -14.00 0.75 8.21
C LEU A 313 -14.15 0.75 6.68
N PRO A 314 -15.35 1.10 6.16
CA PRO A 314 -15.48 1.50 4.77
C PRO A 314 -14.61 2.73 4.49
N GLN A 315 -13.83 2.66 3.41
CA GLN A 315 -12.94 3.74 2.99
C GLN A 315 -12.93 3.90 1.48
N VAL A 316 -12.47 5.06 1.01
CA VAL A 316 -12.41 5.41 -0.40
C VAL A 316 -11.12 6.17 -0.67
N ARG A 317 -10.21 5.56 -1.45
CA ARG A 317 -9.04 6.23 -1.99
C ARG A 317 -9.41 7.00 -3.26
N ILE A 318 -8.90 8.21 -3.39
CA ILE A 318 -9.12 9.13 -4.50
C ILE A 318 -7.74 9.59 -5.00
N GLY A 319 -7.36 9.18 -6.20
CA GLY A 319 -6.16 9.71 -6.86
C GLY A 319 -6.38 11.16 -7.29
N ILE A 320 -5.49 12.06 -6.88
CA ILE A 320 -5.63 13.50 -7.14
C ILE A 320 -4.80 13.91 -8.36
N SER A 321 -3.54 13.48 -8.37
CA SER A 321 -2.63 13.62 -9.51
C SER A 321 -2.93 12.60 -10.60
N LYS A 322 -2.50 12.86 -11.83
CA LYS A 322 -2.62 11.95 -12.99
C LYS A 322 -1.85 10.64 -12.78
N ARG A 323 -0.67 10.68 -12.13
CA ARG A 323 0.11 9.47 -11.76
C ARG A 323 -0.48 8.75 -10.54
N GLY A 324 -1.29 9.44 -9.73
CA GLY A 324 -1.83 8.88 -8.50
C GLY A 324 -0.85 8.86 -7.33
N HIS A 325 0.35 9.43 -7.49
CA HIS A 325 1.39 9.57 -6.47
C HIS A 325 0.99 10.54 -5.36
N VAL A 326 0.16 11.52 -5.70
CA VAL A 326 -0.62 12.31 -4.73
C VAL A 326 -2.06 11.80 -4.72
N ALA A 327 -2.52 11.35 -3.55
CA ALA A 327 -3.88 10.83 -3.34
C ALA A 327 -4.42 11.17 -1.95
N VAL A 328 -5.74 11.13 -1.81
CA VAL A 328 -6.43 11.24 -0.51
C VAL A 328 -7.23 9.98 -0.27
N ASN A 329 -7.38 9.58 0.98
CA ASN A 329 -8.32 8.53 1.35
C ASN A 329 -9.17 8.99 2.53
N VAL A 330 -10.45 8.68 2.47
CA VAL A 330 -11.44 9.02 3.49
C VAL A 330 -12.09 7.74 3.99
N GLY A 331 -12.28 7.63 5.30
CA GLY A 331 -12.91 6.44 5.89
C GLY A 331 -13.67 6.75 7.17
N ALA A 332 -14.63 5.88 7.49
CA ALA A 332 -15.40 5.96 8.72
C ALA A 332 -15.34 4.61 9.44
N GLU A 333 -14.79 4.59 10.65
CA GLU A 333 -14.69 3.39 11.46
C GLU A 333 -15.88 3.30 12.43
N ILE A 334 -16.56 2.17 12.38
CA ILE A 334 -17.75 1.89 13.18
C ILE A 334 -17.46 0.67 14.07
N PRO A 335 -17.56 0.80 15.40
CA PRO A 335 -17.39 -0.33 16.30
C PRO A 335 -18.58 -1.30 16.18
N LEU A 336 -18.27 -2.59 16.05
CA LEU A 336 -19.26 -3.67 15.98
C LEU A 336 -19.66 -4.15 17.39
N ASN A 337 -18.80 -3.97 18.37
CA ASN A 337 -19.02 -4.15 19.81
C ASN A 337 -18.27 -3.07 20.61
N GLU A 338 -18.45 -3.04 21.93
CA GLU A 338 -17.81 -2.05 22.84
C GLU A 338 -18.00 -0.60 22.39
N ARG A 339 -19.27 -0.20 22.20
CA ARG A 339 -19.64 1.14 21.70
C ARG A 339 -19.37 2.28 22.70
N ASP A 340 -19.04 1.93 23.94
CA ASP A 340 -18.60 2.86 24.98
C ASP A 340 -17.20 3.44 24.71
N ARG A 341 -16.38 2.82 23.84
CA ARG A 341 -15.04 3.33 23.48
C ARG A 341 -15.08 4.56 22.58
N TYR A 342 -16.05 4.62 21.68
CA TYR A 342 -16.33 5.72 20.75
C TYR A 342 -17.61 5.36 19.97
N ASP A 343 -18.35 6.37 19.53
CA ASP A 343 -19.53 6.14 18.68
C ASP A 343 -19.12 5.84 17.24
N TRP A 344 -18.17 6.62 16.72
CA TRP A 344 -17.56 6.45 15.41
C TRP A 344 -16.24 7.22 15.32
N ARG A 345 -15.42 6.91 14.32
CA ARG A 345 -14.21 7.68 13.99
C ARG A 345 -14.20 8.05 12.51
N ALA A 346 -13.81 9.28 12.21
CA ALA A 346 -13.51 9.72 10.85
C ALA A 346 -12.01 9.69 10.60
N TYR A 347 -11.63 9.32 9.39
CA TYR A 347 -10.25 9.32 8.94
C TYR A 347 -10.13 10.05 7.61
N VAL A 348 -9.06 10.84 7.50
CA VAL A 348 -8.53 11.38 6.26
C VAL A 348 -7.05 11.08 6.23
N TYR A 349 -6.51 10.67 5.09
CA TYR A 349 -5.09 10.85 4.86
C TYR A 349 -4.83 11.51 3.51
N LEU A 350 -3.73 12.25 3.44
CA LEU A 350 -3.07 12.70 2.23
C LEU A 350 -1.75 11.94 2.12
N ILE A 351 -1.53 11.28 0.99
CA ILE A 351 -0.29 10.60 0.66
C ILE A 351 0.41 11.33 -0.48
N TRP A 352 1.73 11.39 -0.39
CA TRP A 352 2.63 11.78 -1.46
C TRP A 352 3.75 10.76 -1.57
N ASP A 353 3.67 9.89 -2.58
CA ASP A 353 4.79 9.07 -3.02
C ASP A 353 5.75 9.95 -3.82
N PHE A 354 6.93 10.19 -3.25
CA PHE A 354 7.92 11.07 -3.85
C PHE A 354 8.86 10.33 -4.80
N ALA A 355 8.77 8.99 -4.89
CA ALA A 355 9.49 8.24 -5.91
C ALA A 355 8.87 8.42 -7.30
N ASP A 356 7.55 8.55 -7.36
CA ASP A 356 6.82 8.66 -8.62
C ASP A 356 6.72 10.12 -9.12
N GLY A 357 7.14 11.10 -8.31
CA GLY A 357 7.21 12.50 -8.70
C GLY A 357 7.21 13.54 -7.58
N GLY A 358 7.51 14.78 -7.95
CA GLY A 358 7.34 15.93 -7.04
C GLY A 358 5.86 16.17 -6.71
N PHE A 359 5.59 16.72 -5.52
CA PHE A 359 4.21 17.00 -5.06
C PHE A 359 3.44 17.88 -6.06
N PHE A 360 4.10 18.87 -6.67
CA PHE A 360 3.47 19.82 -7.61
C PHE A 360 3.50 19.37 -9.09
N GLU A 361 3.80 18.10 -9.35
CA GLU A 361 3.85 17.55 -10.71
C GLU A 361 2.59 16.75 -11.07
N ALA A 362 2.32 16.64 -12.39
CA ALA A 362 1.27 15.79 -12.96
C ALA A 362 -0.16 16.02 -12.41
N TRP A 363 -0.58 17.28 -12.24
CA TRP A 363 -1.93 17.66 -11.79
C TRP A 363 -3.02 17.60 -12.86
#